data_AF-A0A167NGE9-F1
#
_entry.id   AF-A0A167NGE9-F1
#
_cell.length_a   1.000
_cell.length_b   1.000
_cell.length_c   1.000
_cell.angle_alpha   90.00
_cell.angle_beta   90.00
_cell.angle_gamma   90.00
#
_symmetry.space_group_name_H-M   'P 1'
#
loop_
_entity.id
_entity.type
_entity.pdbx_description
1 polymer ?
#
loop_
_entity_poly.entity_id
_entity_poly.type
_entity_poly.pdbx_seq_one_letter_code
_entity_poly.pdbx_strand_id
1 'polypeptide(L)'
;MLDEQKVDISGAESQRQAEDTGSDEAGRQGRTSKRLRRYCPACFAQEAWGRAVNQGPDVIVCADGNRQLRRFRGGVETTPFYAPEIFISSEVVDAVGEDMARLRVSRPANHTAARLSAEALERCKKSFKVADEDAALVNEKLFDPTGVVVLLCRHDIPLLACDITTPGEQQKYVVAMLLQLLKELPKAATVGLLYDIGCQLDHSCRLYGYLGAALPRIIMGCSVLHAYGHEWACQVAYNPRRREGFGLSDGEGSERVWSRTRREIPILRRADKYRRMMALDRKFRHCGETMKENLGRWFNQKFKLLALHRHRSDRLIQDSGMSVAELAEQHQLQVEQPHSELMKKGEQLFTELHIEQAFPEFRGVSSRFLHFLMLARQEKLNIRERIIGHMWELARLQRARGGGREPLGTKLRDQILRGYGPRWNTTQAAIRRYNGYIDELEKHFNPAWNIPLPLKLNPDRLESPTEDHHLLDDVWWPAVQPPPAWVTNEDVRHGVTGWLLKARCNEEQHRLEREADNVVRWWMEERQALHQAIARCSSTSLPAGQPCS
;
A
#
# COMPACT_ATOMS: atom_id res chain seq x y z
N MET A 1 -69.56 27.52 19.82
CA MET A 1 -69.04 28.89 19.65
C MET A 1 -67.68 28.94 20.31
N LEU A 2 -66.70 29.55 19.63
CA LEU A 2 -65.26 29.62 19.94
C LEU A 2 -64.52 28.33 19.50
N ASP A 3 -64.19 28.13 18.23
CA ASP A 3 -63.28 28.85 17.30
C ASP A 3 -61.81 28.47 17.56
N GLU A 4 -61.32 27.53 16.74
CA GLU A 4 -59.96 26.99 16.74
C GLU A 4 -59.05 27.86 15.86
N GLN A 5 -58.11 28.59 16.47
CA GLN A 5 -56.99 29.17 15.74
C GLN A 5 -55.86 28.15 15.61
N LYS A 6 -55.73 27.57 14.42
CA LYS A 6 -54.49 26.94 13.93
C LYS A 6 -53.45 28.05 13.70
N VAL A 7 -52.38 28.04 14.48
CA VAL A 7 -51.15 28.77 14.16
C VAL A 7 -50.35 27.92 13.18
N ASP A 8 -50.23 28.40 11.96
CA ASP A 8 -49.45 27.81 10.87
C ASP A 8 -47.97 28.17 11.06
N ILE A 9 -47.14 27.17 11.39
CA ILE A 9 -45.68 27.32 11.57
C ILE A 9 -44.96 26.69 10.38
N SER A 10 -45.42 26.96 9.15
CA SER A 10 -44.79 26.49 7.91
C SER A 10 -43.91 27.55 7.21
N GLY A 11 -43.67 28.70 7.85
CA GLY A 11 -43.00 29.86 7.23
C GLY A 11 -41.54 30.14 7.64
N ALA A 12 -40.92 29.38 8.54
CA ALA A 12 -39.61 29.76 9.13
C ALA A 12 -38.44 28.81 8.79
N GLU A 13 -38.66 27.68 8.12
CA GLU A 13 -37.61 26.71 7.78
C GLU A 13 -37.10 26.80 6.33
N SER A 14 -37.77 27.59 5.47
CA SER A 14 -37.44 27.70 4.04
C SER A 14 -36.49 28.85 3.67
N GLN A 15 -36.00 29.64 4.64
CA GLN A 15 -35.10 30.78 4.41
C GLN A 15 -33.69 30.66 4.98
N ARG A 16 -33.28 29.50 5.54
CA ARG A 16 -31.89 29.27 6.00
C ARG A 16 -31.07 28.29 5.14
N GLN A 17 -31.61 27.84 4.01
CA GLN A 17 -30.93 26.91 3.09
C GLN A 17 -30.60 27.50 1.71
N ALA A 18 -30.68 28.83 1.52
CA ALA A 18 -30.55 29.45 0.20
C ALA A 18 -29.37 30.43 0.02
N GLU A 19 -28.40 30.52 0.95
CA GLU A 19 -27.30 31.50 0.84
C GLU A 19 -25.87 30.94 0.80
N ASP A 20 -25.63 29.64 0.56
CA ASP A 20 -24.25 29.14 0.37
C ASP A 20 -24.08 28.11 -0.77
N THR A 21 -24.98 28.09 -1.76
CA THR A 21 -24.87 27.18 -2.92
C THR A 21 -24.81 27.86 -4.28
N GLY A 22 -24.81 29.20 -4.32
CA GLY A 22 -24.83 29.95 -5.57
C GLY A 22 -23.57 30.77 -5.83
N SER A 23 -22.47 30.13 -6.28
CA SER A 23 -21.46 30.79 -7.17
C SER A 23 -20.30 29.89 -7.61
N ASP A 24 -20.11 28.69 -7.07
CA ASP A 24 -18.88 27.90 -7.32
C ASP A 24 -19.01 26.75 -8.35
N GLU A 25 -20.19 26.55 -8.97
CA GLU A 25 -20.42 25.44 -9.91
C GLU A 25 -20.08 25.75 -11.39
N ALA A 26 -19.92 27.01 -11.77
CA ALA A 26 -19.70 27.39 -13.18
C ALA A 26 -18.21 27.52 -13.61
N GLY A 27 -17.24 27.30 -12.70
CA GLY A 27 -15.80 27.46 -12.98
C GLY A 27 -14.92 26.21 -12.76
N ARG A 28 -15.51 25.04 -12.41
CA ARG A 28 -14.79 23.85 -11.90
C ARG A 28 -14.49 22.75 -12.91
N GLN A 29 -14.56 22.99 -14.22
CA GLN A 29 -14.17 21.99 -15.20
C GLN A 29 -12.64 21.93 -15.32
N GLY A 30 -11.97 21.19 -14.41
CA GLY A 30 -10.56 20.80 -14.58
C GLY A 30 -9.63 20.96 -13.37
N ARG A 31 -10.10 21.46 -12.22
CA ARG A 31 -9.24 21.64 -11.02
C ARG A 31 -9.71 20.81 -9.84
N THR A 32 -8.75 20.40 -9.02
CA THR A 32 -8.97 19.71 -7.73
C THR A 32 -9.47 20.67 -6.65
N SER A 33 -10.13 20.14 -5.63
CA SER A 33 -10.62 20.91 -4.48
C SER A 33 -9.54 21.81 -3.85
N LYS A 34 -9.95 22.99 -3.35
CA LYS A 34 -9.06 23.91 -2.62
C LYS A 34 -8.41 23.22 -1.41
N ARG A 35 -9.15 22.34 -0.74
CA ARG A 35 -8.71 21.55 0.42
C ARG A 35 -7.50 20.68 0.10
N LEU A 36 -7.59 19.82 -0.93
CA LEU A 36 -6.47 18.94 -1.31
C LEU A 36 -5.27 19.74 -1.82
N ARG A 37 -5.50 20.82 -2.59
CA ARG A 37 -4.43 21.73 -3.03
C ARG A 37 -3.68 22.36 -1.86
N ARG A 38 -4.41 22.76 -0.81
CA ARG A 38 -3.82 23.28 0.44
C ARG A 38 -3.03 22.21 1.20
N TYR A 39 -3.49 20.97 1.20
CA TYR A 39 -2.80 19.86 1.88
C TYR A 39 -1.50 19.49 1.18
N CYS A 40 -1.55 19.20 -0.11
CA CYS A 40 -0.38 18.79 -0.88
C CYS A 40 -0.37 19.45 -2.27
N PRO A 41 0.26 20.62 -2.42
CA PRO A 41 0.33 21.29 -3.72
C PRO A 41 1.08 20.46 -4.76
N ALA A 42 2.07 19.67 -4.35
CA ALA A 42 2.81 18.76 -5.23
C ALA A 42 1.89 17.76 -5.95
N CYS A 43 0.93 17.17 -5.23
CA CYS A 43 -0.04 16.24 -5.80
C CYS A 43 -1.19 16.92 -6.53
N PHE A 44 -1.71 18.03 -6.00
CA PHE A 44 -3.06 18.47 -6.35
C PHE A 44 -3.11 19.82 -7.10
N ALA A 45 -2.02 20.59 -7.17
CA ALA A 45 -1.95 21.83 -7.94
C ALA A 45 -1.55 21.62 -9.41
N GLN A 46 -2.08 20.54 -10.01
CA GLN A 46 -1.89 20.19 -11.42
C GLN A 46 -2.87 20.97 -12.31
N GLU A 47 -2.41 21.34 -13.50
CA GLU A 47 -3.23 21.95 -14.56
C GLU A 47 -3.86 20.89 -15.48
N ALA A 48 -3.15 19.78 -15.72
CA ALA A 48 -3.57 18.70 -16.60
C ALA A 48 -3.83 17.41 -15.83
N TRP A 49 -4.85 16.66 -16.25
CA TRP A 49 -5.33 15.43 -15.64
C TRP A 49 -5.66 14.40 -16.73
N GLY A 50 -5.76 13.12 -16.36
CA GLY A 50 -6.14 12.05 -17.27
C GLY A 50 -4.98 11.27 -17.89
N ARG A 51 -3.79 11.32 -17.27
CA ARG A 51 -2.68 10.46 -17.72
C ARG A 51 -3.03 8.99 -17.47
N ALA A 52 -2.73 8.14 -18.44
CA ALA A 52 -2.99 6.72 -18.33
C ALA A 52 -2.33 6.13 -17.07
N VAL A 53 -3.05 5.25 -16.38
CA VAL A 53 -2.61 4.74 -15.07
C VAL A 53 -1.25 4.03 -15.10
N ASN A 54 -0.90 3.38 -16.22
CA ASN A 54 0.38 2.71 -16.42
C ASN A 54 1.52 3.65 -16.82
N GLN A 55 1.22 4.87 -17.31
CA GLN A 55 2.22 5.90 -17.63
C GLN A 55 2.53 6.82 -16.43
N GLY A 56 2.02 6.47 -15.24
CA GLY A 56 2.16 7.26 -14.03
C GLY A 56 0.87 8.02 -13.71
N PRO A 57 0.03 7.52 -12.78
CA PRO A 57 -1.25 8.12 -12.49
C PRO A 57 -1.10 9.54 -11.95
N ASP A 58 -2.14 10.35 -12.05
CA ASP A 58 -2.12 11.75 -11.60
C ASP A 58 -1.75 11.89 -10.13
N VAL A 59 -2.35 11.04 -9.28
CA VAL A 59 -2.09 11.02 -7.85
C VAL A 59 -1.71 9.60 -7.43
N ILE A 60 -0.73 9.47 -6.53
CA ILE A 60 -0.47 8.21 -5.84
C ILE A 60 -0.82 8.41 -4.37
N VAL A 61 -1.63 7.49 -3.84
CA VAL A 61 -2.04 7.43 -2.45
C VAL A 61 -1.68 6.07 -1.85
N CYS A 62 -1.51 6.04 -0.54
CA CYS A 62 -1.43 4.79 0.21
C CYS A 62 -2.45 4.75 1.35
N ALA A 63 -2.93 3.55 1.66
CA ALA A 63 -3.88 3.31 2.73
C ALA A 63 -3.34 2.27 3.70
N ASP A 64 -3.63 2.44 4.99
CA ASP A 64 -3.31 1.45 6.01
C ASP A 64 -4.18 1.64 7.28
N GLY A 65 -4.36 0.56 8.03
CA GLY A 65 -5.14 0.49 9.26
C GLY A 65 -4.30 0.26 10.51
N ASN A 66 -4.41 1.16 11.49
CA ASN A 66 -3.74 1.05 12.78
C ASN A 66 -4.69 0.64 13.92
N ARG A 67 -4.57 -0.62 14.36
CA ARG A 67 -5.33 -1.20 15.49
C ARG A 67 -4.86 -0.72 16.87
N GLN A 68 -3.70 -0.07 16.96
CA GLN A 68 -3.21 0.51 18.20
C GLN A 68 -3.93 1.81 18.54
N LEU A 69 -4.63 2.47 17.62
CA LEU A 69 -5.41 3.69 17.88
C LEU A 69 -6.86 3.42 18.34
N ARG A 70 -7.14 2.22 18.85
CA ARG A 70 -8.42 1.85 19.48
C ARG A 70 -8.79 2.72 20.70
N ARG A 71 -10.06 2.77 21.09
CA ARG A 71 -10.55 3.49 22.29
C ARG A 71 -11.33 2.54 23.17
N PHE A 72 -11.24 2.62 24.49
CA PHE A 72 -12.11 1.85 25.36
C PHE A 72 -13.57 2.22 25.13
N ARG A 73 -14.43 1.21 25.09
CA ARG A 73 -15.88 1.39 25.06
C ARG A 73 -16.35 2.02 26.37
N GLY A 74 -17.35 2.89 26.28
CA GLY A 74 -17.88 3.67 27.42
C GLY A 74 -17.37 5.11 27.48
N GLY A 75 -17.87 5.86 28.47
CA GLY A 75 -17.69 7.31 28.62
C GLY A 75 -19.01 8.07 28.44
N VAL A 76 -19.08 9.30 28.95
CA VAL A 76 -20.22 10.20 28.72
C VAL A 76 -20.13 10.71 27.29
N GLU A 77 -21.14 10.43 26.47
CA GLU A 77 -21.24 11.04 25.14
C GLU A 77 -21.37 12.55 25.31
N THR A 78 -20.33 13.27 24.87
CA THR A 78 -20.36 14.73 24.89
C THR A 78 -21.03 15.27 23.63
N THR A 79 -21.60 16.47 23.71
CA THR A 79 -22.16 17.15 22.54
C THR A 79 -21.07 17.38 21.49
N PRO A 80 -21.32 17.09 20.19
CA PRO A 80 -20.37 17.41 19.14
C PRO A 80 -19.97 18.89 19.19
N PHE A 81 -18.67 19.17 19.26
CA PHE A 81 -18.14 20.54 19.34
C PHE A 81 -17.02 20.81 18.31
N TYR A 82 -16.66 19.80 17.52
CA TYR A 82 -15.56 19.87 16.56
C TYR A 82 -15.96 19.18 15.26
N ALA A 83 -15.85 19.90 14.14
CA ALA A 83 -15.99 19.34 12.81
C ALA A 83 -14.59 18.91 12.32
N PRO A 84 -14.31 17.61 12.17
CA PRO A 84 -13.04 17.15 11.66
C PRO A 84 -12.90 17.46 10.16
N GLU A 85 -11.67 17.73 9.72
CA GLU A 85 -11.39 18.01 8.31
C GLU A 85 -10.86 16.79 7.57
N ILE A 86 -10.19 15.87 8.28
CA ILE A 86 -9.59 14.64 7.73
C ILE A 86 -10.52 13.44 7.94
N PHE A 87 -11.26 13.37 9.05
CA PHE A 87 -12.11 12.21 9.33
C PHE A 87 -13.37 12.20 8.45
N ILE A 88 -13.54 11.09 7.74
CA ILE A 88 -14.81 10.72 7.10
C ILE A 88 -15.74 10.18 8.19
N SER A 89 -17.03 10.54 8.08
CA SER A 89 -18.04 10.08 9.02
C SER A 89 -18.31 8.58 8.89
N SER A 90 -18.75 7.95 9.98
CA SER A 90 -19.08 6.51 9.97
C SER A 90 -20.24 6.21 9.04
N GLU A 91 -21.21 7.11 8.92
CA GLU A 91 -22.39 6.97 8.05
C GLU A 91 -21.98 6.84 6.58
N VAL A 92 -20.99 7.61 6.14
CA VAL A 92 -20.43 7.51 4.78
C VAL A 92 -19.77 6.15 4.54
N VAL A 93 -18.99 5.67 5.52
CA VAL A 93 -18.30 4.38 5.43
C VAL A 93 -19.29 3.22 5.45
N ASP A 94 -20.32 3.31 6.29
CA ASP A 94 -21.32 2.27 6.46
C ASP A 94 -22.25 2.20 5.25
N ALA A 95 -22.64 3.34 4.66
CA ALA A 95 -23.36 3.36 3.39
C ALA A 95 -22.59 2.62 2.27
N VAL A 96 -21.27 2.86 2.17
CA VAL A 96 -20.43 2.12 1.22
C VAL A 96 -20.36 0.62 1.57
N GLY A 97 -20.32 0.28 2.87
CA GLY A 97 -20.38 -1.11 3.32
C GLY A 97 -21.69 -1.81 2.95
N GLU A 98 -22.82 -1.15 3.12
CA GLU A 98 -24.14 -1.64 2.70
C GLU A 98 -24.20 -1.82 1.19
N ASP A 99 -23.70 -0.86 0.40
CA ASP A 99 -23.63 -0.94 -1.05
C ASP A 99 -22.77 -2.14 -1.50
N MET A 100 -21.60 -2.33 -0.90
CA MET A 100 -20.73 -3.47 -1.16
C MET A 100 -21.41 -4.79 -0.81
N ALA A 101 -22.12 -4.87 0.32
CA ALA A 101 -22.88 -6.06 0.70
C ALA A 101 -23.98 -6.39 -0.33
N ARG A 102 -24.72 -5.38 -0.82
CA ARG A 102 -25.71 -5.57 -1.89
C ARG A 102 -25.07 -6.06 -3.18
N LEU A 103 -23.91 -5.50 -3.57
CA LEU A 103 -23.18 -5.91 -4.77
C LEU A 103 -22.69 -7.36 -4.70
N ARG A 104 -22.27 -7.85 -3.53
CA ARG A 104 -21.84 -9.25 -3.36
C ARG A 104 -22.96 -10.27 -3.55
N VAL A 105 -24.20 -9.90 -3.18
CA VAL A 105 -25.38 -10.75 -3.36
C VAL A 105 -25.89 -10.70 -4.80
N SER A 106 -25.63 -9.59 -5.51
CA SER A 106 -25.97 -9.46 -6.92
C SER A 106 -25.08 -10.31 -7.83
N ARG A 107 -25.53 -10.58 -9.07
CA ARG A 107 -24.76 -11.33 -10.06
C ARG A 107 -23.35 -10.72 -10.22
N PRO A 108 -22.26 -11.52 -10.29
CA PRO A 108 -20.91 -10.99 -10.42
C PRO A 108 -20.84 -9.98 -11.55
N ALA A 109 -20.21 -8.84 -11.27
CA ALA A 109 -19.98 -7.84 -12.28
C ALA A 109 -19.08 -8.46 -13.34
N ASN A 110 -19.57 -8.56 -14.57
CA ASN A 110 -18.92 -9.26 -15.69
C ASN A 110 -17.71 -8.45 -16.23
N HIS A 111 -16.83 -7.97 -15.34
CA HIS A 111 -15.66 -7.15 -15.67
C HIS A 111 -14.44 -8.03 -15.95
N THR A 112 -13.48 -7.44 -16.68
CA THR A 112 -12.15 -8.02 -17.00
C THR A 112 -11.56 -8.83 -15.85
N ALA A 113 -11.02 -10.01 -16.18
CA ALA A 113 -10.36 -10.91 -15.24
C ALA A 113 -9.32 -10.18 -14.38
N ALA A 114 -9.21 -10.60 -13.11
CA ALA A 114 -8.17 -10.13 -12.22
C ALA A 114 -6.78 -10.51 -12.75
N ARG A 115 -5.74 -9.76 -12.36
CA ARG A 115 -4.36 -10.02 -12.80
C ARG A 115 -3.76 -11.32 -12.25
N LEU A 116 -4.42 -11.92 -11.27
CA LEU A 116 -4.04 -13.18 -10.65
C LEU A 116 -5.21 -14.15 -10.76
N SER A 117 -4.89 -15.44 -10.82
CA SER A 117 -5.90 -16.49 -10.71
C SER A 117 -6.53 -16.48 -9.31
N ALA A 118 -7.74 -17.03 -9.19
CA ALA A 118 -8.44 -17.12 -7.90
C ALA A 118 -7.61 -17.89 -6.86
N GLU A 119 -6.86 -18.91 -7.29
CA GLU A 119 -5.99 -19.72 -6.45
C GLU A 119 -4.80 -18.93 -5.91
N ALA A 120 -4.12 -18.17 -6.78
CA ALA A 120 -3.00 -17.31 -6.38
C ALA A 120 -3.46 -16.25 -5.37
N LEU A 121 -4.67 -15.71 -5.55
CA LEU A 121 -5.28 -14.79 -4.60
C LEU A 121 -5.62 -15.46 -3.26
N GLU A 122 -6.15 -16.68 -3.25
CA GLU A 122 -6.48 -17.38 -2.01
C GLU A 122 -5.23 -17.77 -1.22
N ARG A 123 -4.16 -18.23 -1.90
CA ARG A 123 -2.86 -18.47 -1.26
C ARG A 123 -2.26 -17.18 -0.70
N CYS A 124 -2.29 -16.11 -1.48
CA CYS A 124 -1.86 -14.78 -1.03
C CYS A 124 -2.62 -14.31 0.22
N LYS A 125 -3.94 -14.53 0.27
CA LYS A 125 -4.78 -14.21 1.43
C LYS A 125 -4.38 -15.01 2.68
N LYS A 126 -4.04 -16.29 2.51
CA LYS A 126 -3.55 -17.14 3.62
C LYS A 126 -2.18 -16.69 4.11
N SER A 127 -1.22 -16.44 3.21
CA SER A 127 0.12 -15.94 3.57
C SER A 127 0.06 -14.61 4.33
N PHE A 128 -0.80 -13.68 3.88
CA PHE A 128 -0.98 -12.41 4.56
C PHE A 128 -1.66 -12.57 5.94
N LYS A 129 -2.66 -13.46 6.07
CA LYS A 129 -3.28 -13.76 7.37
C LYS A 129 -2.26 -14.29 8.38
N VAL A 130 -1.37 -15.19 8.00
CA VAL A 130 -0.32 -15.71 8.89
C VAL A 130 0.61 -14.58 9.36
N ALA A 131 0.94 -13.62 8.48
CA ALA A 131 1.68 -12.41 8.87
C ALA A 131 0.90 -11.46 9.79
N ASP A 132 -0.44 -11.49 9.76
CA ASP A 132 -1.36 -10.66 10.54
C ASP A 132 -1.96 -11.40 11.76
N GLU A 133 -1.65 -12.69 11.99
CA GLU A 133 -2.22 -13.50 13.08
C GLU A 133 -1.82 -12.98 14.48
N ASP A 134 -0.73 -12.22 14.57
CA ASP A 134 -0.36 -11.44 15.77
C ASP A 134 -1.33 -10.27 16.07
N ALA A 135 -2.22 -9.89 15.14
CA ALA A 135 -3.16 -8.78 15.28
C ALA A 135 -4.61 -9.22 15.66
N ALA A 136 -4.88 -10.52 15.76
CA ALA A 136 -6.22 -11.08 16.00
C ALA A 136 -6.82 -10.80 17.41
N LEU A 137 -6.12 -10.05 18.27
CA LEU A 137 -6.53 -9.74 19.65
C LEU A 137 -7.25 -8.39 19.77
N VAL A 138 -8.30 -8.14 18.99
CA VAL A 138 -9.16 -6.96 19.24
C VAL A 138 -10.50 -7.39 19.79
N ASN A 139 -10.66 -7.23 21.10
CA ASN A 139 -11.92 -7.45 21.80
C ASN A 139 -12.88 -6.28 21.50
N GLU A 140 -13.79 -6.48 20.57
CA GLU A 140 -14.80 -5.49 20.15
C GLU A 140 -15.78 -5.12 21.27
N LYS A 141 -15.96 -5.99 22.27
CA LYS A 141 -16.73 -5.67 23.47
C LYS A 141 -16.02 -4.63 24.35
N LEU A 142 -14.69 -4.59 24.29
CA LEU A 142 -13.86 -3.70 25.09
C LEU A 142 -13.52 -2.39 24.38
N PHE A 143 -13.46 -2.39 23.04
CA PHE A 143 -13.00 -1.24 22.27
C PHE A 143 -14.02 -0.74 21.26
N ASP A 144 -14.19 0.58 21.20
CA ASP A 144 -14.97 1.28 20.19
C ASP A 144 -14.48 2.73 20.05
N PRO A 145 -13.81 3.11 18.94
CA PRO A 145 -13.49 2.28 17.78
C PRO A 145 -12.33 1.29 18.05
N THR A 146 -12.18 0.31 17.17
CA THR A 146 -11.17 -0.76 17.23
C THR A 146 -9.84 -0.40 16.55
N GLY A 147 -9.77 0.76 15.91
CA GLY A 147 -8.60 1.27 15.22
C GLY A 147 -8.94 2.46 14.32
N VAL A 148 -7.98 2.87 13.49
CA VAL A 148 -8.12 3.97 12.52
C VAL A 148 -7.52 3.52 11.19
N VAL A 149 -8.21 3.79 10.08
CA VAL A 149 -7.61 3.73 8.74
C VAL A 149 -7.23 5.15 8.32
N VAL A 150 -6.12 5.30 7.61
CA VAL A 150 -5.72 6.57 6.99
C VAL A 150 -5.43 6.37 5.50
N LEU A 151 -5.75 7.38 4.70
CA LEU A 151 -5.31 7.54 3.32
C LEU A 151 -4.35 8.73 3.24
N LEU A 152 -3.14 8.50 2.75
CA LEU A 152 -2.11 9.51 2.56
C LEU A 152 -1.79 9.68 1.07
N CYS A 153 -1.27 10.83 0.66
CA CYS A 153 -0.57 10.92 -0.62
C CYS A 153 0.87 10.37 -0.52
N ARG A 154 1.55 10.19 -1.66
CA ARG A 154 2.96 9.74 -1.71
C ARG A 154 3.98 10.65 -1.01
N HIS A 155 3.59 11.86 -0.64
CA HIS A 155 4.40 12.79 0.18
C HIS A 155 4.12 12.65 1.68
N ASP A 156 3.46 11.56 2.10
CA ASP A 156 3.12 11.21 3.48
C ASP A 156 2.16 12.19 4.18
N ILE A 157 1.45 13.00 3.39
CA ILE A 157 0.46 13.97 3.91
C ILE A 157 -0.89 13.26 4.05
N PRO A 158 -1.49 13.24 5.26
CA PRO A 158 -2.82 12.69 5.47
C PRO A 158 -3.90 13.44 4.71
N LEU A 159 -4.72 12.69 3.97
CA LEU A 159 -5.82 13.23 3.19
C LEU A 159 -7.17 12.90 3.82
N LEU A 160 -7.35 11.64 4.23
CA LEU A 160 -8.59 11.13 4.80
C LEU A 160 -8.28 10.13 5.91
N ALA A 161 -9.13 10.05 6.93
CA ALA A 161 -9.08 9.04 7.98
C ALA A 161 -10.49 8.54 8.30
N CYS A 162 -10.63 7.33 8.84
CA CYS A 162 -11.90 6.89 9.41
C CYS A 162 -11.65 5.90 10.55
N ASP A 163 -12.60 5.82 11.46
CA ASP A 163 -12.56 4.85 12.55
C ASP A 163 -12.94 3.44 12.06
N ILE A 164 -12.29 2.42 12.62
CA ILE A 164 -12.63 1.01 12.39
C ILE A 164 -13.68 0.59 13.41
N THR A 165 -14.93 0.48 12.97
CA THR A 165 -16.10 0.23 13.82
C THR A 165 -16.69 -1.17 13.66
N THR A 166 -16.47 -1.84 12.52
CA THR A 166 -17.04 -3.16 12.25
C THR A 166 -15.99 -4.28 12.13
N PRO A 167 -16.34 -5.51 12.58
CA PRO A 167 -15.57 -6.72 12.34
C PRO A 167 -15.51 -7.07 10.84
N GLY A 168 -14.49 -7.84 10.45
CA GLY A 168 -14.54 -8.70 9.24
C GLY A 168 -14.30 -8.02 7.88
N GLU A 169 -14.92 -6.87 7.59
CA GLU A 169 -14.81 -6.24 6.26
C GLU A 169 -13.87 -5.04 6.24
N GLN A 170 -12.57 -5.32 6.07
CA GLN A 170 -11.53 -4.29 6.06
C GLN A 170 -11.49 -3.45 4.77
N GLN A 171 -12.05 -3.96 3.66
CA GLN A 171 -11.99 -3.28 2.37
C GLN A 171 -12.88 -2.04 2.28
N LYS A 172 -14.02 -2.00 2.99
CA LYS A 172 -15.00 -0.89 2.89
C LYS A 172 -14.39 0.45 3.24
N TYR A 173 -13.48 0.48 4.21
CA TYR A 173 -12.81 1.71 4.65
C TYR A 173 -12.00 2.34 3.51
N VAL A 174 -11.20 1.54 2.82
CA VAL A 174 -10.37 2.02 1.69
C VAL A 174 -11.22 2.37 0.47
N VAL A 175 -12.28 1.59 0.18
CA VAL A 175 -13.23 1.92 -0.90
C VAL A 175 -13.92 3.25 -0.62
N ALA A 176 -14.42 3.47 0.61
CA ALA A 176 -15.08 4.72 1.00
C ALA A 176 -14.12 5.91 0.88
N MET A 177 -12.87 5.76 1.33
CA MET A 177 -11.84 6.78 1.19
C MET A 177 -11.50 7.09 -0.27
N LEU A 178 -11.39 6.07 -1.14
CA LEU A 178 -11.17 6.28 -2.57
C LEU A 178 -12.33 7.03 -3.22
N LEU A 179 -13.58 6.63 -2.93
CA LEU A 179 -14.76 7.30 -3.46
C LEU A 179 -14.86 8.75 -2.99
N GLN A 180 -14.50 9.04 -1.73
CA GLN A 180 -14.43 10.41 -1.22
C GLN A 180 -13.31 11.22 -1.88
N LEU A 181 -12.13 10.65 -2.05
CA LEU A 181 -11.03 11.30 -2.77
C LEU A 181 -11.44 11.64 -4.22
N LEU A 182 -12.09 10.72 -4.93
CA LEU A 182 -12.53 10.93 -6.31
C LEU A 182 -13.54 12.06 -6.47
N LYS A 183 -14.38 12.34 -5.45
CA LYS A 183 -15.30 13.48 -5.46
C LYS A 183 -14.58 14.82 -5.46
N GLU A 184 -13.36 14.87 -4.93
CA GLU A 184 -12.53 16.08 -4.88
C GLU A 184 -11.61 16.24 -6.10
N LEU A 185 -11.54 15.24 -6.97
CA LEU A 185 -10.68 15.21 -8.16
C LEU A 185 -11.47 15.43 -9.46
N PRO A 186 -10.84 15.98 -10.52
CA PRO A 186 -11.45 16.05 -11.85
C PRO A 186 -11.88 14.67 -12.38
N LYS A 187 -12.92 14.62 -13.22
CA LYS A 187 -13.45 13.36 -13.81
C LYS A 187 -12.46 12.62 -14.73
N ALA A 188 -11.38 13.26 -15.15
CA ALA A 188 -10.32 12.60 -15.91
C ALA A 188 -9.23 12.00 -15.01
N ALA A 189 -9.05 12.52 -13.78
CA ALA A 189 -7.89 12.24 -12.92
C ALA A 189 -7.66 10.74 -12.69
N THR A 190 -6.42 10.28 -12.78
CA THR A 190 -6.09 8.88 -12.47
C THR A 190 -5.42 8.73 -11.10
N VAL A 191 -5.65 7.59 -10.43
CA VAL A 191 -5.20 7.34 -9.05
C VAL A 191 -4.46 6.02 -8.95
N GLY A 192 -3.25 6.04 -8.40
CA GLY A 192 -2.53 4.86 -7.94
C GLY A 192 -2.75 4.64 -6.45
N LEU A 193 -3.27 3.48 -6.06
CA LEU A 193 -3.41 3.07 -4.66
C LEU A 193 -2.34 2.04 -4.30
N LEU A 194 -1.57 2.31 -3.25
CA LEU A 194 -0.74 1.34 -2.56
C LEU A 194 -1.43 0.92 -1.25
N TYR A 195 -1.77 -0.36 -1.14
CA TYR A 195 -2.47 -0.89 0.02
C TYR A 195 -1.99 -2.30 0.31
N ASP A 196 -1.84 -2.67 1.57
CA ASP A 196 -1.27 -3.96 2.00
C ASP A 196 -1.98 -5.16 1.39
N ILE A 197 -3.29 -5.07 1.18
CA ILE A 197 -4.10 -6.07 0.48
C ILE A 197 -4.65 -5.54 -0.85
N GLY A 198 -3.90 -4.67 -1.53
CA GLY A 198 -4.26 -4.06 -2.80
C GLY A 198 -4.60 -5.08 -3.89
N CYS A 199 -3.93 -6.24 -3.89
CA CYS A 199 -4.25 -7.36 -4.77
C CYS A 199 -5.67 -7.92 -4.54
N GLN A 200 -6.07 -8.08 -3.28
CA GLN A 200 -7.40 -8.56 -2.89
C GLN A 200 -8.47 -7.52 -3.20
N LEU A 201 -8.15 -6.24 -2.99
CA LEU A 201 -9.05 -5.14 -3.28
C LEU A 201 -9.29 -5.01 -4.80
N ASP A 202 -8.25 -5.05 -5.64
CA ASP A 202 -8.39 -5.00 -7.10
C ASP A 202 -9.26 -6.16 -7.61
N HIS A 203 -9.00 -7.37 -7.13
CA HIS A 203 -9.83 -8.53 -7.44
C HIS A 203 -11.29 -8.32 -7.05
N SER A 204 -11.54 -7.88 -5.80
CA SER A 204 -12.90 -7.69 -5.31
C SER A 204 -13.63 -6.56 -6.06
N CYS A 205 -12.93 -5.49 -6.43
CA CYS A 205 -13.50 -4.41 -7.24
C CYS A 205 -13.87 -4.87 -8.65
N ARG A 206 -13.08 -5.77 -9.26
CA ARG A 206 -13.41 -6.36 -10.56
C ARG A 206 -14.58 -7.34 -10.46
N LEU A 207 -14.57 -8.18 -9.44
CA LEU A 207 -15.58 -9.23 -9.27
C LEU A 207 -16.96 -8.67 -8.91
N TYR A 208 -17.01 -7.66 -8.05
CA TYR A 208 -18.27 -7.13 -7.50
C TYR A 208 -18.60 -5.72 -7.98
N GLY A 209 -17.69 -5.05 -8.70
CA GLY A 209 -17.95 -3.72 -9.26
C GLY A 209 -17.94 -2.58 -8.24
N TYR A 210 -17.24 -2.71 -7.10
CA TYR A 210 -17.27 -1.71 -6.01
C TYR A 210 -16.92 -0.27 -6.42
N LEU A 211 -16.10 -0.10 -7.46
CA LEU A 211 -15.68 1.21 -7.96
C LEU A 211 -16.43 1.63 -9.23
N GLY A 212 -17.31 0.78 -9.77
CA GLY A 212 -18.09 1.04 -10.98
C GLY A 212 -17.27 1.68 -12.11
N ALA A 213 -17.76 2.80 -12.64
CA ALA A 213 -17.12 3.55 -13.72
C ALA A 213 -15.77 4.19 -13.36
N ALA A 214 -15.40 4.25 -12.06
CA ALA A 214 -14.10 4.78 -11.64
C ALA A 214 -12.97 3.74 -11.76
N LEU A 215 -13.28 2.44 -11.84
CA LEU A 215 -12.29 1.36 -11.87
C LEU A 215 -11.20 1.56 -12.95
N PRO A 216 -11.50 1.95 -14.20
CA PRO A 216 -10.49 2.13 -15.25
C PRO A 216 -9.47 3.25 -14.96
N ARG A 217 -9.82 4.19 -14.07
CA ARG A 217 -8.96 5.32 -13.68
C ARG A 217 -8.07 4.98 -12.47
N ILE A 218 -8.15 3.76 -11.95
CA ILE A 218 -7.45 3.35 -10.73
C ILE A 218 -6.48 2.19 -11.03
N ILE A 219 -5.24 2.33 -10.56
CA ILE A 219 -4.25 1.26 -10.53
C ILE A 219 -3.92 0.92 -9.09
N MET A 220 -3.94 -0.36 -8.74
CA MET A 220 -3.65 -0.82 -7.38
C MET A 220 -2.34 -1.59 -7.33
N GLY A 221 -1.61 -1.44 -6.24
CA GLY A 221 -0.40 -2.17 -5.89
C GLY A 221 -0.34 -2.46 -4.40
N CYS A 222 0.57 -3.34 -3.99
CA CYS A 222 0.87 -3.58 -2.59
C CYS A 222 1.99 -2.63 -2.12
N SER A 223 1.92 -2.12 -0.89
CA SER A 223 3.04 -1.35 -0.32
C SER A 223 4.34 -2.17 -0.36
N VAL A 224 5.50 -1.55 -0.58
CA VAL A 224 6.74 -2.27 -0.90
C VAL A 224 7.15 -3.26 0.18
N LEU A 225 7.07 -2.90 1.47
CA LEU A 225 7.41 -3.84 2.54
C LEU A 225 6.35 -4.94 2.66
N HIS A 226 5.08 -4.58 2.46
CA HIS A 226 3.97 -5.52 2.52
C HIS A 226 4.00 -6.53 1.37
N ALA A 227 4.46 -6.14 0.18
CA ALA A 227 4.51 -7.00 -1.00
C ALA A 227 5.33 -8.28 -0.75
N TYR A 228 6.39 -8.24 0.05
CA TYR A 228 7.18 -9.42 0.38
C TYR A 228 6.39 -10.49 1.15
N GLY A 229 5.37 -10.09 1.92
CA GLY A 229 4.46 -11.01 2.61
C GLY A 229 3.49 -11.74 1.68
N HIS A 230 3.44 -11.38 0.41
CA HIS A 230 2.54 -11.96 -0.59
C HIS A 230 3.24 -13.06 -1.38
N GLU A 231 2.45 -13.93 -2.03
CA GLU A 231 3.01 -14.97 -2.90
C GLU A 231 3.75 -14.35 -4.10
N TRP A 232 4.69 -15.12 -4.68
CA TRP A 232 5.50 -14.71 -5.83
C TRP A 232 4.67 -14.08 -6.98
N ALA A 233 3.60 -14.73 -7.41
CA ALA A 233 2.74 -14.21 -8.48
C ALA A 233 2.18 -12.81 -8.13
N CYS A 234 1.81 -12.59 -6.88
CA CYS A 234 1.36 -11.29 -6.39
C CYS A 234 2.50 -10.27 -6.37
N GLN A 235 3.71 -10.66 -5.97
CA GLN A 235 4.88 -9.78 -6.03
C GLN A 235 5.15 -9.33 -7.47
N VAL A 236 5.09 -10.25 -8.44
CA VAL A 236 5.27 -9.89 -9.86
C VAL A 236 4.16 -8.95 -10.36
N ALA A 237 2.90 -9.21 -9.98
CA ALA A 237 1.74 -8.47 -10.51
C ALA A 237 1.42 -7.14 -9.78
N TYR A 238 1.74 -7.03 -8.48
CA TYR A 238 1.30 -5.93 -7.61
C TYR A 238 2.42 -5.23 -6.84
N ASN A 239 3.69 -5.69 -6.88
CA ASN A 239 4.78 -4.92 -6.30
C ASN A 239 5.03 -3.66 -7.16
N PRO A 240 5.00 -2.44 -6.60
CA PRO A 240 5.19 -1.18 -7.34
C PRO A 240 6.58 -1.05 -7.97
N ARG A 241 7.55 -1.87 -7.57
CA ARG A 241 8.88 -1.91 -8.16
C ARG A 241 8.90 -2.66 -9.50
N ARG A 242 7.94 -3.56 -9.70
CA ARG A 242 7.74 -4.33 -10.94
C ARG A 242 6.61 -3.73 -11.78
N ARG A 243 5.55 -3.25 -11.12
CA ARG A 243 4.37 -2.68 -11.75
C ARG A 243 4.57 -1.24 -12.22
N GLU A 244 4.18 -0.98 -13.47
CA GLU A 244 4.27 0.35 -14.09
C GLU A 244 3.38 1.40 -13.41
N GLY A 245 3.83 2.65 -13.49
CA GLY A 245 3.09 3.83 -13.04
C GLY A 245 3.43 4.30 -11.62
N PHE A 246 3.92 3.43 -10.74
CA PHE A 246 4.23 3.81 -9.35
C PHE A 246 5.59 4.51 -9.18
N GLY A 247 6.46 4.48 -10.19
CA GLY A 247 7.81 5.03 -10.10
C GLY A 247 8.58 4.42 -8.91
N LEU A 248 9.15 5.28 -8.05
CA LEU A 248 9.85 4.81 -6.85
C LEU A 248 9.01 4.93 -5.55
N SER A 249 7.70 5.13 -5.66
CA SER A 249 6.78 5.22 -4.51
C SER A 249 6.78 3.94 -3.69
N ASP A 250 6.92 4.05 -2.36
CA ASP A 250 7.01 2.90 -1.46
C ASP A 250 5.67 2.48 -0.85
N GLY A 251 4.73 3.41 -0.66
CA GLY A 251 3.45 3.15 0.02
C GLY A 251 3.56 3.13 1.55
N GLU A 252 4.75 3.34 2.10
CA GLU A 252 5.07 3.20 3.53
C GLU A 252 4.82 4.48 4.35
N GLY A 253 4.07 5.43 3.78
CA GLY A 253 3.79 6.72 4.43
C GLY A 253 2.97 6.59 5.70
N SER A 254 2.04 5.64 5.74
CA SER A 254 1.17 5.34 6.87
C SER A 254 1.97 5.06 8.12
N GLU A 255 2.95 4.17 8.00
CA GLU A 255 3.86 3.79 9.08
C GLU A 255 4.66 5.00 9.63
N ARG A 256 5.05 5.95 8.77
CA ARG A 256 5.71 7.19 9.18
C ARG A 256 4.76 8.09 9.98
N VAL A 257 3.49 8.17 9.57
CA VAL A 257 2.44 8.89 10.32
C VAL A 257 2.15 8.20 11.65
N TRP A 258 2.05 6.87 11.68
CA TRP A 258 1.81 6.09 12.90
C TRP A 258 2.90 6.26 13.94
N SER A 259 4.15 6.32 13.50
CA SER A 259 5.28 6.62 14.39
C SER A 259 5.10 7.98 15.07
N ARG A 260 4.60 9.00 14.34
CA ARG A 260 4.35 10.34 14.88
C ARG A 260 3.13 10.41 15.78
N THR A 261 2.17 9.49 15.66
CA THR A 261 0.97 9.40 16.51
C THR A 261 1.12 8.44 17.69
N ARG A 262 2.33 7.94 17.96
CA ARG A 262 2.56 6.91 18.97
C ARG A 262 2.24 7.40 20.39
N ARG A 263 2.54 8.66 20.71
CA ARG A 263 2.32 9.22 22.05
C ARG A 263 0.83 9.41 22.36
N GLU A 264 0.04 9.60 21.31
CA GLU A 264 -1.40 9.76 21.37
C GLU A 264 -2.10 8.44 21.68
N ILE A 265 -1.52 7.28 21.34
CA ILE A 265 -2.11 5.96 21.59
C ILE A 265 -2.60 5.77 23.05
N PRO A 266 -1.75 5.89 24.10
CA PRO A 266 -2.20 5.72 25.47
C PRO A 266 -3.13 6.84 25.95
N ILE A 267 -2.89 8.08 25.51
CA ILE A 267 -3.66 9.26 25.91
C ILE A 267 -5.11 9.14 25.40
N LEU A 268 -5.25 8.80 24.12
CA LEU A 268 -6.54 8.76 23.44
C LEU A 268 -7.30 7.45 23.67
N ARG A 269 -6.64 6.43 24.21
CA ARG A 269 -7.28 5.16 24.58
C ARG A 269 -8.48 5.36 25.51
N ARG A 270 -8.41 6.33 26.43
CA ARG A 270 -9.44 6.65 27.44
C ARG A 270 -10.18 7.95 27.16
N ALA A 271 -9.85 8.64 26.07
CA ALA A 271 -10.49 9.91 25.73
C ALA A 271 -11.95 9.70 25.33
N ASP A 272 -12.76 10.73 25.51
CA ASP A 272 -14.11 10.82 24.94
C ASP A 272 -14.05 10.81 23.39
N LYS A 273 -15.13 10.37 22.74
CA LYS A 273 -15.26 10.21 21.28
C LYS A 273 -14.87 11.49 20.52
N TYR A 274 -15.49 12.63 20.83
CA TYR A 274 -15.26 13.88 20.10
C TYR A 274 -13.89 14.48 20.41
N ARG A 275 -13.43 14.37 21.67
CA ARG A 275 -12.07 14.82 22.06
C ARG A 275 -10.97 14.00 21.38
N ARG A 276 -11.16 12.67 21.27
CA ARG A 276 -10.25 11.79 20.53
C ARG A 276 -10.18 12.19 19.06
N MET A 277 -11.34 12.34 18.42
CA MET A 277 -11.42 12.73 17.01
C MET A 277 -10.75 14.08 16.76
N MET A 278 -11.04 15.08 17.59
CA MET A 278 -10.37 16.39 17.53
C MET A 278 -8.84 16.26 17.66
N ALA A 279 -8.36 15.50 18.64
CA ALA A 279 -6.93 15.35 18.87
C ALA A 279 -6.23 14.64 17.70
N LEU A 280 -6.81 13.56 17.16
CA LEU A 280 -6.26 12.85 16.01
C LEU A 280 -6.29 13.70 14.75
N ASP A 281 -7.41 14.35 14.45
CA ASP A 281 -7.55 15.22 13.29
C ASP A 281 -6.51 16.35 13.32
N ARG A 282 -6.37 17.05 14.46
CA ARG A 282 -5.36 18.08 14.66
C ARG A 282 -3.94 17.52 14.49
N LYS A 283 -3.68 16.33 15.02
CA LYS A 283 -2.36 15.69 14.91
C LYS A 283 -2.03 15.32 13.47
N PHE A 284 -2.99 14.75 12.72
CA PHE A 284 -2.82 14.42 11.31
C PHE A 284 -2.61 15.68 10.47
N ARG A 285 -3.39 16.75 10.69
CA ARG A 285 -3.19 18.04 10.02
C ARG A 285 -1.80 18.61 10.31
N HIS A 286 -1.37 18.61 11.57
CA HIS A 286 -0.02 19.07 11.92
C HIS A 286 1.09 18.22 11.26
N CYS A 287 0.90 16.89 11.19
CA CYS A 287 1.82 16.03 10.45
C CYS A 287 1.87 16.43 8.97
N GLY A 288 0.70 16.63 8.33
CA GLY A 288 0.59 17.06 6.95
C GLY A 288 1.26 18.40 6.68
N GLU A 289 1.03 19.41 7.52
CA GLU A 289 1.68 20.72 7.42
C GLU A 289 3.21 20.59 7.54
N THR A 290 3.70 19.80 8.50
CA THR A 290 5.14 19.54 8.63
C THR A 290 5.71 18.89 7.37
N MET A 291 5.02 17.92 6.77
CA MET A 291 5.48 17.28 5.53
C MET A 291 5.46 18.25 4.36
N LYS A 292 4.42 19.09 4.26
CA LYS A 292 4.28 20.13 3.24
C LYS A 292 5.42 21.16 3.29
N GLU A 293 5.74 21.67 4.48
CA GLU A 293 6.87 22.59 4.70
C GLU A 293 8.22 21.97 4.29
N ASN A 294 8.35 20.64 4.41
CA ASN A 294 9.57 19.92 4.08
C ASN A 294 9.62 19.43 2.62
N LEU A 295 8.64 19.74 1.76
CA LEU A 295 8.60 19.27 0.37
C LEU A 295 9.89 19.59 -0.40
N GLY A 296 10.45 20.80 -0.25
CA GLY A 296 11.71 21.15 -0.92
C GLY A 296 12.89 20.25 -0.52
N ARG A 297 13.03 19.93 0.78
CA ARG A 297 14.04 18.96 1.26
C ARG A 297 13.74 17.56 0.74
N TRP A 298 12.47 17.17 0.72
CA TRP A 298 12.03 15.87 0.23
C TRP A 298 12.39 15.68 -1.25
N PHE A 299 12.13 16.65 -2.12
CA PHE A 299 12.53 16.60 -3.54
C PHE A 299 14.04 16.42 -3.69
N ASN A 300 14.84 17.24 -2.99
CA ASN A 300 16.29 17.13 -3.02
C ASN A 300 16.80 15.74 -2.60
N GLN A 301 16.19 15.14 -1.58
CA GLN A 301 16.52 13.78 -1.17
C GLN A 301 16.11 12.75 -2.22
N LYS A 302 14.94 12.89 -2.83
CA LYS A 302 14.46 12.00 -3.89
C LYS A 302 15.33 12.05 -5.15
N PHE A 303 15.77 13.23 -5.59
CA PHE A 303 16.71 13.34 -6.71
C PHE A 303 18.08 12.69 -6.42
N LYS A 304 18.58 12.80 -5.18
CA LYS A 304 19.81 12.09 -4.77
C LYS A 304 19.62 10.56 -4.78
N LEU A 305 18.51 10.08 -4.24
CA LEU A 305 18.16 8.66 -4.27
C LEU A 305 18.00 8.15 -5.71
N LEU A 306 17.38 8.94 -6.58
CA LEU A 306 17.23 8.63 -7.99
C LEU A 306 18.60 8.41 -8.66
N ALA A 307 19.57 9.29 -8.44
CA ALA A 307 20.92 9.14 -8.97
C ALA A 307 21.60 7.85 -8.45
N LEU A 308 21.45 7.55 -7.15
CA LEU A 308 21.97 6.32 -6.56
C LEU A 308 21.32 5.07 -7.18
N HIS A 309 20.00 5.08 -7.37
CA HIS A 309 19.28 3.96 -7.97
C HIS A 309 19.62 3.75 -9.45
N ARG A 310 19.83 4.83 -10.22
CA ARG A 310 20.33 4.75 -11.60
C ARG A 310 21.70 4.08 -11.64
N HIS A 311 22.64 4.54 -10.81
CA HIS A 311 23.97 3.93 -10.76
C HIS A 311 23.95 2.47 -10.29
N ARG A 312 23.09 2.12 -9.33
CA ARG A 312 22.88 0.71 -8.92
C ARG A 312 22.32 -0.10 -10.08
N SER A 313 21.30 0.41 -10.77
CA SER A 313 20.66 -0.25 -11.91
C SER A 313 21.65 -0.54 -13.03
N ASP A 314 22.49 0.45 -13.41
CA ASP A 314 23.49 0.28 -14.46
C ASP A 314 24.51 -0.81 -14.11
N ARG A 315 24.95 -0.88 -12.84
CA ARG A 315 25.83 -1.95 -12.37
C ARG A 315 25.17 -3.32 -12.44
N LEU A 316 23.94 -3.46 -11.95
CA LEU A 316 23.22 -4.74 -11.97
C LEU A 316 23.01 -5.26 -13.40
N ILE A 317 22.72 -4.37 -14.36
CA ILE A 317 22.59 -4.74 -15.79
C ILE A 317 23.94 -5.12 -16.39
N GLN A 318 25.02 -4.42 -16.01
CA GLN A 318 26.37 -4.75 -16.48
C GLN A 318 26.84 -6.10 -15.95
N ASP A 319 26.67 -6.34 -14.65
CA ASP A 319 27.10 -7.55 -13.96
C ASP A 319 26.34 -8.79 -14.45
N SER A 320 25.11 -8.62 -14.96
CA SER A 320 24.33 -9.73 -15.53
C SER A 320 24.87 -10.25 -16.86
N GLY A 321 25.73 -9.49 -17.54
CA GLY A 321 26.28 -9.85 -18.85
C GLY A 321 25.25 -9.96 -19.98
N MET A 322 24.01 -9.48 -19.76
CA MET A 322 22.90 -9.56 -20.71
C MET A 322 22.56 -8.19 -21.29
N SER A 323 22.09 -8.18 -22.53
CA SER A 323 21.51 -7.01 -23.15
C SER A 323 20.14 -6.66 -22.54
N VAL A 324 19.70 -5.41 -22.75
CA VAL A 324 18.39 -4.93 -22.28
C VAL A 324 17.24 -5.76 -22.87
N ALA A 325 17.36 -6.23 -24.11
CA ALA A 325 16.33 -7.05 -24.75
C ALA A 325 16.22 -8.43 -24.11
N GLU A 326 17.35 -9.08 -23.83
CA GLU A 326 17.39 -10.37 -23.13
C GLU A 326 16.83 -10.26 -21.71
N LEU A 327 17.16 -9.19 -20.98
CA LEU A 327 16.60 -8.95 -19.64
C LEU A 327 15.07 -8.73 -19.67
N ALA A 328 14.55 -8.07 -20.70
CA ALA A 328 13.11 -7.91 -20.88
C ALA A 328 12.42 -9.25 -21.18
N GLU A 329 13.06 -10.12 -21.98
CA GLU A 329 12.58 -11.49 -22.23
C GLU A 329 12.59 -12.33 -20.94
N GLN A 330 13.68 -12.27 -20.16
CA GLN A 330 13.76 -12.96 -18.86
C GLN A 330 12.68 -12.49 -17.89
N HIS A 331 12.37 -11.19 -17.89
CA HIS A 331 11.24 -10.67 -17.11
C HIS A 331 9.89 -11.21 -17.60
N GLN A 332 9.66 -11.26 -18.91
CA GLN A 332 8.42 -11.81 -19.46
C GLN A 332 8.24 -13.28 -19.06
N LEU A 333 9.31 -14.06 -19.07
CA LEU A 333 9.34 -15.44 -18.57
C LEU A 333 9.11 -15.55 -17.05
N GLN A 334 9.26 -14.48 -16.26
CA GLN A 334 8.84 -14.45 -14.85
C GLN A 334 7.34 -14.20 -14.71
N VAL A 335 6.76 -13.40 -15.62
CA VAL A 335 5.34 -13.02 -15.62
C VAL A 335 4.44 -14.14 -16.16
N GLU A 336 4.87 -14.82 -17.23
CA GLU A 336 4.06 -15.82 -17.95
C GLU A 336 3.99 -17.19 -17.26
N GLN A 337 4.69 -17.37 -16.14
CA GLN A 337 4.81 -18.69 -15.51
C GLN A 337 3.45 -19.26 -15.06
N PRO A 338 3.07 -20.46 -15.53
CA PRO A 338 1.93 -21.23 -15.02
C PRO A 338 2.27 -21.89 -13.67
N HIS A 339 2.97 -21.18 -12.79
CA HIS A 339 3.40 -21.71 -11.50
C HIS A 339 2.18 -22.14 -10.67
N SER A 340 1.04 -21.44 -10.77
CA SER A 340 -0.18 -21.84 -10.05
C SER A 340 -0.74 -23.21 -10.46
N GLU A 341 -0.70 -23.57 -11.75
CA GLU A 341 -1.22 -24.84 -12.26
C GLU A 341 -0.25 -26.01 -12.04
N LEU A 342 1.05 -25.78 -12.22
CA LEU A 342 2.09 -26.77 -11.91
C LEU A 342 2.10 -27.12 -10.41
N MET A 343 1.87 -26.14 -9.55
CA MET A 343 1.84 -26.35 -8.09
C MET A 343 0.60 -27.13 -7.63
N LYS A 344 -0.55 -26.94 -8.29
CA LYS A 344 -1.76 -27.76 -8.05
C LYS A 344 -1.50 -29.23 -8.35
N LYS A 345 -0.80 -29.49 -9.45
CA LYS A 345 -0.41 -30.82 -9.91
C LYS A 345 0.60 -31.49 -8.95
N GLY A 346 1.59 -30.74 -8.45
CA GLY A 346 2.60 -31.19 -7.48
C GLY A 346 2.07 -31.53 -6.07
N GLU A 347 1.07 -30.79 -5.57
CA GLU A 347 0.47 -31.07 -4.24
C GLU A 347 -0.53 -32.24 -4.30
N GLN A 348 -1.27 -32.41 -5.40
CA GLN A 348 -2.11 -33.59 -5.64
C GLN A 348 -1.27 -34.88 -5.74
N LEU A 349 -0.10 -34.80 -6.39
CA LEU A 349 0.91 -35.84 -6.54
C LEU A 349 1.46 -36.44 -5.23
N PHE A 350 1.50 -35.68 -4.14
CA PHE A 350 1.97 -36.20 -2.85
C PHE A 350 0.88 -36.94 -2.06
N THR A 351 -0.38 -36.60 -2.37
CA THR A 351 -1.54 -37.25 -1.77
C THR A 351 -1.82 -38.59 -2.46
N GLU A 352 -1.57 -38.67 -3.77
CA GLU A 352 -1.71 -39.87 -4.58
C GLU A 352 -0.33 -40.51 -4.78
N LEU A 353 -0.02 -41.56 -4.02
CA LEU A 353 1.26 -42.32 -3.98
C LEU A 353 1.78 -42.90 -5.33
N HIS A 354 1.26 -42.47 -6.48
CA HIS A 354 1.55 -42.97 -7.83
C HIS A 354 2.05 -41.85 -8.77
N ILE A 355 3.14 -41.20 -8.36
CA ILE A 355 3.79 -40.07 -9.07
C ILE A 355 4.08 -40.36 -10.55
N GLU A 356 4.38 -41.62 -10.89
CA GLU A 356 4.76 -42.05 -12.24
C GLU A 356 3.58 -42.16 -13.23
N GLN A 357 2.35 -42.31 -12.73
CA GLN A 357 1.16 -42.51 -13.57
C GLN A 357 0.42 -41.20 -13.88
N ALA A 358 0.46 -40.25 -12.95
CA ALA A 358 -0.27 -38.98 -13.06
C ALA A 358 0.46 -37.94 -13.93
N PHE A 359 1.81 -37.99 -14.02
CA PHE A 359 2.60 -36.97 -14.72
C PHE A 359 3.77 -37.58 -15.50
N PRO A 360 3.68 -37.69 -16.85
CA PRO A 360 4.74 -38.25 -17.69
C PRO A 360 6.08 -37.52 -17.57
N GLU A 361 6.07 -36.25 -17.16
CA GLU A 361 7.23 -35.37 -16.95
C GLU A 361 8.15 -35.83 -15.80
N PHE A 362 7.63 -36.63 -14.86
CA PHE A 362 8.39 -37.19 -13.72
C PHE A 362 8.90 -38.60 -13.97
N ARG A 363 8.59 -39.17 -15.14
CA ARG A 363 8.95 -40.55 -15.45
C ARG A 363 10.48 -40.68 -15.43
N GLY A 364 10.98 -41.45 -14.46
CA GLY A 364 12.41 -41.68 -14.26
C GLY A 364 13.11 -40.69 -13.33
N VAL A 365 12.41 -39.75 -12.69
CA VAL A 365 12.95 -38.92 -11.60
C VAL A 365 12.94 -39.73 -10.30
N SER A 366 14.04 -39.71 -9.56
CA SER A 366 14.17 -40.45 -8.30
C SER A 366 13.12 -39.98 -7.27
N SER A 367 12.37 -40.92 -6.68
CA SER A 367 11.43 -40.62 -5.59
C SER A 367 12.11 -39.95 -4.39
N ARG A 368 13.37 -40.33 -4.12
CA ARG A 368 14.20 -39.73 -3.08
C ARG A 368 14.57 -38.27 -3.41
N PHE A 369 14.85 -37.97 -4.68
CA PHE A 369 15.09 -36.60 -5.13
C PHE A 369 13.82 -35.74 -4.96
N LEU A 370 12.66 -36.24 -5.40
CA LEU A 370 11.38 -35.54 -5.24
C LEU A 370 11.02 -35.29 -3.77
N HIS A 371 11.27 -36.27 -2.89
CA HIS A 371 11.07 -36.11 -1.46
C HIS A 371 11.89 -34.95 -0.87
N PHE A 372 13.20 -34.89 -1.14
CA PHE A 372 14.04 -33.79 -0.66
C PHE A 372 13.70 -32.46 -1.32
N LEU A 373 13.22 -32.45 -2.57
CA LEU A 373 12.80 -31.23 -3.26
C LEU A 373 11.59 -30.59 -2.57
N MET A 374 10.65 -31.42 -2.14
CA MET A 374 9.48 -30.99 -1.38
C MET A 374 9.83 -30.51 0.02
N LEU A 375 10.71 -31.23 0.74
CA LEU A 375 11.21 -30.79 2.04
C LEU A 375 11.95 -29.45 1.95
N ALA A 376 12.81 -29.29 0.93
CA ALA A 376 13.51 -28.03 0.65
C ALA A 376 12.50 -26.90 0.39
N ARG A 377 11.45 -27.14 -0.40
CA ARG A 377 10.39 -26.15 -0.62
C ARG A 377 9.70 -25.74 0.68
N GLN A 378 9.23 -26.71 1.47
CA GLN A 378 8.49 -26.43 2.69
C GLN A 378 9.35 -25.65 3.68
N GLU A 379 10.62 -26.02 3.82
CA GLU A 379 11.54 -25.31 4.71
C GLU A 379 11.89 -23.92 4.16
N LYS A 380 11.99 -23.75 2.84
CA LYS A 380 12.19 -22.43 2.20
C LYS A 380 11.01 -21.50 2.47
N LEU A 381 9.77 -22.00 2.41
CA LEU A 381 8.57 -21.23 2.78
C LEU A 381 8.60 -20.79 4.25
N ASN A 382 8.94 -21.71 5.16
CA ASN A 382 9.11 -21.42 6.59
C ASN A 382 10.22 -20.37 6.83
N ILE A 383 11.34 -20.45 6.11
CA ILE A 383 12.43 -19.46 6.18
C ILE A 383 11.95 -18.10 5.67
N ARG A 384 11.22 -18.03 4.54
CA ARG A 384 10.66 -16.79 4.00
C ARG A 384 9.81 -16.08 5.04
N GLU A 385 8.86 -16.79 5.64
CA GLU A 385 7.94 -16.24 6.62
C GLU A 385 8.70 -15.59 7.80
N ARG A 386 9.72 -16.29 8.31
CA ARG A 386 10.57 -15.78 9.40
C ARG A 386 11.38 -14.56 9.00
N ILE A 387 11.95 -14.56 7.80
CA ILE A 387 12.76 -13.44 7.30
C ILE A 387 11.90 -12.22 7.01
N ILE A 388 10.71 -12.41 6.45
CA ILE A 388 9.73 -11.33 6.29
C ILE A 388 9.39 -10.75 7.66
N GLY A 389 9.04 -11.60 8.65
CA GLY A 389 8.85 -11.20 10.04
C GLY A 389 10.02 -10.38 10.61
N HIS A 390 11.25 -10.81 10.32
CA HIS A 390 12.47 -10.13 10.73
C HIS A 390 12.64 -8.75 10.08
N MET A 391 12.34 -8.63 8.78
CA MET A 391 12.35 -7.36 8.06
C MET A 391 11.36 -6.37 8.68
N TRP A 392 10.16 -6.83 9.08
CA TRP A 392 9.18 -6.00 9.80
C TRP A 392 9.74 -5.46 11.13
N GLU A 393 10.42 -6.30 11.90
CA GLU A 393 11.05 -5.92 13.17
C GLU A 393 12.18 -4.90 12.96
N LEU A 394 13.06 -5.13 11.98
CA LEU A 394 14.15 -4.22 11.63
C LEU A 394 13.63 -2.88 11.11
N ALA A 395 12.62 -2.88 10.24
CA ALA A 395 11.97 -1.68 9.77
C ALA A 395 11.40 -0.87 10.95
N ARG A 396 10.77 -1.53 11.93
CA ARG A 396 10.31 -0.87 13.18
C ARG A 396 11.46 -0.18 13.92
N LEU A 397 12.64 -0.80 14.01
CA LEU A 397 13.81 -0.23 14.68
C LEU A 397 14.45 0.94 13.93
N GLN A 398 14.64 0.82 12.61
CA GLN A 398 15.26 1.87 11.78
C GLN A 398 14.41 3.15 11.73
N ARG A 399 13.07 3.01 11.76
CA ARG A 399 12.11 4.13 11.78
C ARG A 399 12.27 5.07 12.98
N ALA A 400 12.80 4.61 14.11
CA ALA A 400 13.09 5.51 15.25
C ALA A 400 14.37 6.33 15.13
N ARG A 401 15.24 6.03 14.16
CA ARG A 401 16.50 6.77 13.97
C ARG A 401 16.37 7.95 13.00
N GLY A 402 15.31 8.01 12.20
CA GLY A 402 15.24 8.85 10.98
C GLY A 402 14.43 10.15 11.02
N GLY A 403 14.09 10.73 12.18
CA GLY A 403 13.36 12.00 12.23
C GLY A 403 13.38 12.64 13.61
N GLY A 404 13.72 13.93 13.68
CA GLY A 404 14.05 14.64 14.91
C GLY A 404 13.02 14.54 16.06
N ARG A 405 13.59 14.48 17.27
CA ARG A 405 12.99 14.69 18.62
C ARG A 405 12.16 13.59 19.29
N GLU A 406 11.84 12.44 18.68
CA GLU A 406 11.14 11.36 19.43
C GLU A 406 11.69 9.95 19.17
N PRO A 407 12.72 9.50 19.93
CA PRO A 407 13.20 8.13 19.84
C PRO A 407 12.14 7.12 20.30
N LEU A 408 12.14 5.93 19.68
CA LEU A 408 11.51 4.72 20.23
C LEU A 408 11.86 4.63 21.72
N GLY A 409 10.85 4.48 22.60
CA GLY A 409 11.12 4.29 24.03
C GLY A 409 12.11 3.13 24.23
N THR A 410 13.21 3.38 24.94
CA THR A 410 14.35 2.47 25.13
C THR A 410 13.91 1.04 25.46
N LYS A 411 12.92 0.90 26.35
CA LYS A 411 12.34 -0.41 26.72
C LYS A 411 11.82 -1.25 25.54
N LEU A 412 11.13 -0.65 24.56
CA LEU A 412 10.61 -1.41 23.40
C LEU A 412 11.74 -1.76 22.43
N ARG A 413 12.69 -0.85 22.22
CA ARG A 413 13.91 -1.13 21.44
C ARG A 413 14.68 -2.29 22.07
N ASP A 414 14.88 -2.27 23.38
CA ASP A 414 15.60 -3.31 24.11
C ASP A 414 14.83 -4.63 24.13
N GLN A 415 13.49 -4.60 24.11
CA GLN A 415 12.68 -5.81 23.98
C GLN A 415 12.81 -6.44 22.59
N ILE A 416 12.75 -5.63 21.52
CA ILE A 416 12.95 -6.13 20.14
C ILE A 416 14.36 -6.70 19.99
N LEU A 417 15.39 -5.96 20.43
CA LEU A 417 16.79 -6.40 20.34
C LEU A 417 17.06 -7.68 21.16
N ARG A 418 16.42 -7.84 22.34
CA ARG A 418 16.54 -9.07 23.15
C ARG A 418 15.89 -10.29 22.49
N GLY A 419 14.75 -10.10 21.80
CA GLY A 419 14.08 -11.18 21.07
C GLY A 419 14.72 -11.52 19.72
N TYR A 420 15.41 -10.55 19.12
CA TYR A 420 16.01 -10.65 17.79
C TYR A 420 17.03 -11.79 17.67
N GLY A 421 18.04 -11.81 18.56
CA GLY A 421 19.12 -12.81 18.50
C GLY A 421 18.61 -14.26 18.55
N PRO A 422 17.77 -14.64 19.55
CA PRO A 422 17.18 -15.97 19.62
C PRO A 422 16.34 -16.36 18.39
N ARG A 423 15.53 -15.44 17.86
CA ARG A 423 14.74 -15.70 16.63
C ARG A 423 15.62 -15.84 15.40
N TRP A 424 16.67 -15.03 15.28
CA TRP A 424 17.64 -15.14 14.20
C TRP A 424 18.38 -16.47 14.24
N ASN A 425 18.82 -16.93 15.42
CA ASN A 425 19.43 -18.24 15.60
C ASN A 425 18.51 -19.38 15.13
N THR A 426 17.21 -19.27 15.43
CA THR A 426 16.20 -20.25 14.98
C THR A 426 16.02 -20.21 13.45
N THR A 427 16.12 -19.02 12.85
CA THR A 427 16.09 -18.82 11.39
C THR A 427 17.33 -19.40 10.72
N GLN A 428 18.53 -19.17 11.28
CA GLN A 428 19.77 -19.79 10.85
C GLN A 428 19.73 -21.31 10.95
N ALA A 429 19.09 -21.88 11.98
CA ALA A 429 18.89 -23.32 12.08
C ALA A 429 18.00 -23.88 10.95
N ALA A 430 16.94 -23.15 10.59
CA ALA A 430 16.09 -23.51 9.45
C ALA A 430 16.88 -23.42 8.13
N ILE A 431 17.67 -22.36 7.93
CA ILE A 431 18.56 -22.22 6.77
C ILE A 431 19.55 -23.40 6.67
N ARG A 432 20.15 -23.81 7.78
CA ARG A 432 21.03 -24.99 7.82
C ARG A 432 20.30 -26.27 7.41
N ARG A 433 19.06 -26.47 7.86
CA ARG A 433 18.24 -27.63 7.43
C ARG A 433 17.95 -27.59 5.94
N TYR A 434 17.51 -26.44 5.42
CA TYR A 434 17.28 -26.25 3.99
C TYR A 434 18.53 -26.57 3.17
N ASN A 435 19.68 -26.01 3.55
CA ASN A 435 20.95 -26.27 2.86
C ASN A 435 21.35 -27.76 2.92
N GLY A 436 21.05 -28.45 4.03
CA GLY A 436 21.21 -29.90 4.13
C GLY A 436 20.30 -30.69 3.19
N TYR A 437 19.07 -30.23 2.94
CA TYR A 437 18.22 -30.83 1.89
C TYR A 437 18.79 -30.59 0.49
N ILE A 438 19.42 -29.44 0.26
CA ILE A 438 20.12 -29.17 -1.01
C ILE A 438 21.32 -30.11 -1.18
N ASP A 439 22.09 -30.38 -0.12
CA ASP A 439 23.18 -31.36 -0.16
C ASP A 439 22.67 -32.77 -0.57
N GLU A 440 21.51 -33.19 -0.06
CA GLU A 440 20.90 -34.47 -0.46
C GLU A 440 20.37 -34.44 -1.90
N LEU A 441 19.82 -33.31 -2.36
CA LEU A 441 19.40 -33.13 -3.74
C LEU A 441 20.59 -33.21 -4.71
N GLU A 442 21.71 -32.57 -4.38
CA GLU A 442 22.95 -32.62 -5.16
C GLU A 442 23.45 -34.07 -5.33
N LYS A 443 23.40 -34.89 -4.28
CA LYS A 443 23.81 -36.31 -4.33
C LYS A 443 22.94 -37.16 -5.24
N HIS A 444 21.66 -36.83 -5.35
CA HIS A 444 20.68 -37.58 -6.12
C HIS A 444 20.38 -36.93 -7.47
N PHE A 445 21.08 -35.86 -7.86
CA PHE A 445 20.79 -35.10 -9.05
C PHE A 445 21.16 -35.84 -10.33
N ASN A 446 20.27 -35.80 -11.32
CA ASN A 446 20.56 -36.19 -12.69
C ASN A 446 20.25 -35.01 -13.64
N PRO A 447 21.26 -34.50 -14.38
CA PRO A 447 21.07 -33.42 -15.34
C PRO A 447 20.00 -33.69 -16.41
N ALA A 448 19.73 -34.97 -16.73
CA ALA A 448 18.72 -35.36 -17.72
C ALA A 448 17.29 -35.05 -17.29
N TRP A 449 17.03 -34.81 -15.99
CA TRP A 449 15.68 -34.50 -15.49
C TRP A 449 15.22 -33.09 -15.79
N ASN A 450 16.14 -32.22 -16.22
CA ASN A 450 15.82 -30.84 -16.56
C ASN A 450 15.13 -30.06 -15.40
N ILE A 451 15.54 -30.40 -14.17
CA ILE A 451 15.14 -29.73 -12.93
C ILE A 451 16.35 -28.92 -12.45
N PRO A 452 16.28 -27.59 -12.31
CA PRO A 452 17.38 -26.83 -11.74
C PRO A 452 17.47 -27.13 -10.24
N LEU A 453 18.68 -27.45 -9.80
CA LEU A 453 18.97 -27.62 -8.38
C LEU A 453 18.70 -26.30 -7.63
N PRO A 454 17.94 -26.31 -6.54
CA PRO A 454 17.73 -25.10 -5.76
C PRO A 454 19.04 -24.63 -5.14
N LEU A 455 19.28 -23.33 -5.17
CA LEU A 455 20.50 -22.74 -4.60
C LEU A 455 20.46 -22.76 -3.07
N LYS A 456 21.62 -22.97 -2.45
CA LYS A 456 21.84 -22.84 -1.00
C LYS A 456 21.64 -21.39 -0.57
N LEU A 457 21.06 -21.21 0.61
CA LEU A 457 20.81 -19.90 1.22
C LEU A 457 22.03 -19.49 2.05
N ASN A 458 22.52 -18.25 1.83
CA ASN A 458 23.55 -17.64 2.66
C ASN A 458 22.91 -16.78 3.77
N PRO A 459 23.07 -17.13 5.07
CA PRO A 459 22.51 -16.35 6.18
C PRO A 459 22.88 -14.87 6.17
N ASP A 460 24.11 -14.52 5.75
CA ASP A 460 24.61 -13.14 5.81
C ASP A 460 23.89 -12.22 4.83
N ARG A 461 23.39 -12.76 3.71
CA ARG A 461 22.62 -12.03 2.70
C ARG A 461 21.13 -11.92 3.04
N LEU A 462 20.69 -12.59 4.10
CA LEU A 462 19.28 -12.75 4.47
C LEU A 462 18.82 -11.85 5.62
N GLU A 463 19.73 -11.10 6.25
CA GLU A 463 19.34 -10.04 7.21
C GLU A 463 18.63 -8.87 6.52
N SER A 464 18.94 -8.63 5.24
CA SER A 464 18.27 -7.63 4.39
C SER A 464 18.23 -8.12 2.94
N PRO A 465 17.40 -9.12 2.61
CA PRO A 465 17.34 -9.69 1.27
C PRO A 465 16.86 -8.63 0.27
N THR A 466 17.34 -8.71 -0.97
CA THR A 466 16.86 -7.89 -2.08
C THR A 466 15.52 -8.40 -2.62
N GLU A 467 14.83 -7.57 -3.41
CA GLU A 467 13.53 -7.87 -4.06
C GLU A 467 13.54 -9.11 -4.96
N ASP A 468 14.72 -9.57 -5.33
CA ASP A 468 15.02 -10.64 -6.27
C ASP A 468 15.94 -11.71 -5.69
N HIS A 469 16.15 -11.68 -4.37
CA HIS A 469 16.87 -12.74 -3.70
C HIS A 469 16.18 -14.07 -4.00
N HIS A 470 16.94 -15.08 -4.40
CA HIS A 470 16.43 -16.42 -4.73
C HIS A 470 15.71 -17.13 -3.58
N LEU A 471 15.62 -16.49 -2.40
CA LEU A 471 14.77 -16.89 -1.30
C LEU A 471 13.32 -16.81 -1.76
N LEU A 472 12.92 -15.73 -2.43
CA LEU A 472 11.55 -15.41 -2.84
C LEU A 472 11.10 -16.24 -4.05
N ASP A 473 12.03 -16.80 -4.82
CA ASP A 473 11.76 -17.71 -5.94
C ASP A 473 11.28 -19.07 -5.44
N ASP A 474 10.14 -19.55 -5.92
CA ASP A 474 9.66 -20.90 -5.63
C ASP A 474 10.61 -21.99 -6.16
N VAL A 475 10.58 -23.17 -5.53
CA VAL A 475 11.37 -24.33 -5.93
C VAL A 475 10.82 -24.85 -7.26
N TRP A 476 11.68 -24.89 -8.29
CA TRP A 476 11.29 -25.23 -9.65
C TRP A 476 10.89 -26.70 -9.79
N TRP A 477 9.90 -26.94 -10.64
CA TRP A 477 9.38 -28.26 -11.01
C TRP A 477 9.80 -28.57 -12.45
N PRO A 478 10.14 -29.83 -12.83
CA PRO A 478 10.58 -30.14 -14.19
C PRO A 478 9.60 -29.62 -15.23
N ALA A 479 10.17 -28.99 -16.25
CA ALA A 479 9.47 -28.66 -17.48
C ALA A 479 10.06 -29.50 -18.61
N VAL A 480 9.29 -29.70 -19.67
CA VAL A 480 9.76 -30.34 -20.93
C VAL A 480 10.87 -29.51 -21.60
N GLN A 481 11.04 -28.24 -21.20
CA GLN A 481 12.00 -27.28 -21.77
C GLN A 481 13.02 -26.81 -20.73
N PRO A 482 14.28 -26.52 -21.13
CA PRO A 482 15.31 -26.04 -20.21
C PRO A 482 14.86 -24.83 -19.39
N PRO A 483 15.18 -24.78 -18.08
CA PRO A 483 14.75 -23.69 -17.23
C PRO A 483 15.32 -22.36 -17.74
N PRO A 484 14.53 -21.27 -17.74
CA PRO A 484 15.02 -19.93 -18.10
C PRO A 484 16.23 -19.51 -17.27
N ALA A 485 17.09 -18.66 -17.84
CA ALA A 485 18.33 -18.23 -17.20
C ALA A 485 18.10 -17.51 -15.86
N TRP A 486 17.02 -16.75 -15.72
CA TRP A 486 16.69 -16.09 -14.44
C TRP A 486 16.40 -17.10 -13.31
N VAL A 487 16.05 -18.34 -13.61
CA VAL A 487 15.81 -19.38 -12.59
C VAL A 487 17.14 -19.89 -12.02
N THR A 488 18.15 -20.02 -12.87
CA THR A 488 19.42 -20.67 -12.53
C THR A 488 20.55 -19.69 -12.21
N ASN A 489 20.48 -18.46 -12.70
CA ASN A 489 21.53 -17.46 -12.58
C ASN A 489 21.08 -16.25 -11.73
N GLU A 490 21.78 -16.03 -10.60
CA GLU A 490 21.54 -14.93 -9.68
C GLU A 490 21.82 -13.56 -10.33
N ASP A 491 22.89 -13.45 -11.12
CA ASP A 491 23.26 -12.21 -11.79
C ASP A 491 22.24 -11.83 -12.87
N VAL A 492 21.58 -12.81 -13.50
CA VAL A 492 20.47 -12.56 -14.42
C VAL A 492 19.24 -12.02 -13.68
N ARG A 493 18.92 -12.54 -12.48
CA ARG A 493 17.84 -11.97 -11.64
C ARG A 493 18.16 -10.53 -11.23
N HIS A 494 19.38 -10.31 -10.76
CA HIS A 494 19.90 -8.97 -10.46
C HIS A 494 19.80 -8.05 -11.68
N GLY A 495 20.15 -8.53 -12.88
CA GLY A 495 20.00 -7.82 -14.13
C GLY A 495 18.56 -7.41 -14.42
N VAL A 496 17.60 -8.34 -14.26
CA VAL A 496 16.15 -8.05 -14.43
C VAL A 496 15.70 -6.97 -13.44
N THR A 497 16.12 -7.06 -12.18
CA THR A 497 15.86 -6.04 -11.17
C THR A 497 16.48 -4.71 -11.53
N GLY A 498 17.72 -4.71 -12.03
CA GLY A 498 18.41 -3.53 -12.53
C GLY A 498 17.64 -2.87 -13.67
N TRP A 499 17.18 -3.65 -14.63
CA TRP A 499 16.37 -3.20 -15.77
C TRP A 499 15.05 -2.58 -15.32
N LEU A 500 14.28 -3.26 -14.46
CA LEU A 500 13.03 -2.73 -13.89
C LEU A 500 13.27 -1.46 -13.08
N LEU A 501 14.32 -1.44 -12.25
CA LEU A 501 14.69 -0.28 -11.46
C LEU A 501 15.01 0.93 -12.36
N LYS A 502 15.65 0.72 -13.50
CA LYS A 502 15.91 1.79 -14.49
C LYS A 502 14.62 2.40 -15.01
N ALA A 503 13.66 1.55 -15.39
CA ALA A 503 12.35 1.98 -15.85
C ALA A 503 11.61 2.78 -14.76
N ARG A 504 11.59 2.29 -13.51
CA ARG A 504 11.00 2.98 -12.37
C ARG A 504 11.70 4.30 -12.03
N CYS A 505 13.01 4.39 -12.21
CA CYS A 505 13.76 5.65 -12.07
C CYS A 505 13.30 6.68 -13.12
N ASN A 506 13.10 6.27 -14.37
CA ASN A 506 12.61 7.16 -15.41
C ASN A 506 11.21 7.68 -15.07
N GLU A 507 10.27 6.81 -14.65
CA GLU A 507 8.95 7.24 -14.20
C GLU A 507 9.01 8.22 -13.01
N GLU A 508 9.85 7.92 -12.02
CA GLU A 508 10.01 8.76 -10.84
C GLU A 508 10.56 10.14 -11.20
N GLN A 509 11.51 10.22 -12.12
CA GLN A 509 12.06 11.50 -12.57
C GLN A 509 10.97 12.42 -13.15
N HIS A 510 10.23 11.93 -14.15
CA HIS A 510 9.15 12.71 -14.78
C HIS A 510 8.09 13.14 -13.76
N ARG A 511 7.83 12.28 -12.76
CA ARG A 511 6.92 12.60 -11.67
C ARG A 511 7.48 13.68 -10.75
N LEU A 512 8.73 13.60 -10.33
CA LEU A 512 9.36 14.57 -9.44
C LEU A 512 9.42 15.96 -10.08
N GLU A 513 9.77 16.03 -11.37
CA GLU A 513 9.80 17.29 -12.15
C GLU A 513 8.42 17.95 -12.15
N ARG A 514 7.38 17.21 -12.56
CA ARG A 514 6.00 17.70 -12.54
C ARG A 514 5.51 18.10 -11.15
N GLU A 515 5.78 17.28 -10.13
CA GLU A 515 5.38 17.56 -8.76
C GLU A 515 6.08 18.83 -8.23
N ALA A 516 7.34 19.07 -8.62
CA ALA A 516 8.05 20.31 -8.30
C ALA A 516 7.42 21.52 -9.00
N ASP A 517 7.11 21.41 -10.30
CA ASP A 517 6.42 22.47 -11.06
C ASP A 517 5.07 22.84 -10.44
N ASN A 518 4.31 21.83 -9.97
CA ASN A 518 3.04 22.07 -9.28
C ASN A 518 3.22 22.90 -8.00
N VAL A 519 4.27 22.62 -7.21
CA VAL A 519 4.57 23.39 -6.00
C VAL A 519 4.97 24.82 -6.35
N VAL A 520 5.82 25.00 -7.36
CA VAL A 520 6.27 26.34 -7.80
C VAL A 520 5.08 27.17 -8.29
N ARG A 521 4.22 26.59 -9.14
CA ARG A 521 3.01 27.23 -9.63
C ARG A 521 2.06 27.60 -8.49
N TRP A 522 1.77 26.65 -7.60
CA TRP A 522 0.92 26.91 -6.44
C TRP A 522 1.48 28.04 -5.58
N TRP A 523 2.78 28.05 -5.31
CA TRP A 523 3.42 29.12 -4.55
C TRP A 523 3.27 30.50 -5.21
N MET A 524 3.40 30.57 -6.55
CA MET A 524 3.17 31.81 -7.29
C MET A 524 1.72 32.30 -7.15
N GLU A 525 0.74 31.39 -7.27
CA GLU A 525 -0.67 31.70 -7.09
C GLU A 525 -0.97 32.21 -5.67
N GLU A 526 -0.46 31.54 -4.63
CA GLU A 526 -0.65 31.97 -3.23
C GLU A 526 0.01 33.32 -2.95
N ARG A 527 1.21 33.56 -3.50
CA ARG A 527 1.90 34.86 -3.37
C ARG A 527 1.09 35.97 -4.02
N GLN A 528 0.54 35.72 -5.21
CA GLN A 528 -0.29 36.70 -5.90
C GLN A 528 -1.59 36.98 -5.14
N ALA A 529 -2.24 35.94 -4.61
CA ALA A 529 -3.43 36.08 -3.77
C ALA A 529 -3.14 36.90 -2.51
N LEU A 530 -1.99 36.69 -1.87
CA LEU A 530 -1.54 37.47 -0.72
C LEU A 530 -1.32 38.94 -1.09
N HIS A 531 -0.65 39.23 -2.20
CA HIS A 531 -0.45 40.62 -2.67
C HIS A 531 -1.79 41.32 -2.94
N GLN A 532 -2.75 40.62 -3.54
CA GLN A 532 -4.10 41.14 -3.79
C GLN A 532 -4.85 41.40 -2.47
N ALA A 533 -4.73 40.51 -1.49
CA ALA A 533 -5.34 40.69 -0.18
C ALA A 533 -4.75 41.92 0.55
N ILE A 534 -3.42 42.09 0.53
CA ILE A 534 -2.74 43.26 1.10
C ILE A 534 -3.20 44.56 0.42
N ALA A 535 -3.30 44.56 -0.92
CA ALA A 535 -3.78 45.72 -1.68
C ALA A 535 -5.22 46.09 -1.30
N ARG A 536 -6.12 45.11 -1.16
CA ARG A 536 -7.52 45.33 -0.73
C ARG A 536 -7.62 45.89 0.68
N CYS A 537 -6.83 45.36 1.62
CA CYS A 537 -6.77 45.90 2.98
C CYS A 537 -6.26 47.35 2.98
N SER A 538 -5.30 47.68 2.12
CA SER A 538 -4.71 49.02 2.03
C SER A 538 -5.63 50.04 1.34
N SER A 539 -6.50 49.60 0.42
CA SER A 539 -7.50 50.46 -0.24
C SER A 539 -8.75 50.70 0.62
N THR A 540 -8.93 49.95 1.71
CA THR A 540 -10.06 50.09 2.63
C THR A 540 -9.67 51.01 3.79
N SER A 541 -9.26 52.25 3.49
CA SER A 541 -9.27 53.32 4.50
C SER A 541 -10.74 53.64 4.80
N LEU A 542 -11.20 53.26 5.99
CA LEU A 542 -12.51 53.64 6.53
C LEU A 542 -12.74 55.15 6.30
N PRO A 543 -13.92 55.59 5.78
CA PRO A 543 -14.26 57.00 5.86
C PRO A 543 -14.30 57.40 7.33
N ALA A 544 -13.45 58.36 7.69
CA ALA A 544 -13.42 58.90 9.03
C ALA A 544 -14.78 59.55 9.35
N GLY A 545 -15.50 59.03 10.34
CA GLY A 545 -16.54 59.78 11.04
C GLY A 545 -17.99 59.31 10.94
N GLN A 546 -18.29 58.03 11.14
CA GLN A 546 -19.63 57.66 11.62
C GLN A 546 -19.56 56.70 12.83
N PRO A 547 -20.18 57.06 13.98
CA PRO A 547 -20.25 56.17 15.12
C PRO A 547 -21.23 55.04 14.82
N CYS A 548 -20.83 53.80 15.12
CA CYS A 548 -21.74 52.66 15.13
C CYS A 548 -22.83 52.88 16.19
N SER A 549 -24.08 52.95 15.74
CA SER A 549 -25.29 52.78 16.56
C SER A 549 -25.80 51.35 16.48
#